data_AF-A0A6J8C7R1-F1
#
_entry.id   AF-A0A6J8C7R1-F1
#
_cell.length_a   1.000
_cell.length_b   1.000
_cell.length_c   1.000
_cell.angle_alpha   90.00
_cell.angle_beta   90.00
_cell.angle_gamma   90.00
#
_symmetry.space_group_name_H-M   'P 1'
#
loop_
_entity.id
_entity.type
_entity.pdbx_description
1 polymer ?
#
loop_
_entity_poly.entity_id
_entity_poly.type
_entity_poly.pdbx_seq_one_letter_code
_entity_poly.pdbx_strand_id
1 'polypeptide(L)'
;MASALSQEEDNYVRVSLLLTGISPRAARVLFDHEFAPSCLDASLKKEYNKLRELQKKKIINQSQWNLLFPRFPDVPDSKTFDITLIMILLRNLTKLTPPHGGYDRLPSSNETTPTSDLARIKYYRNFLAHLDEGKVDNTTFTTAWDNVTEVSLFEIIYDTK
;
A
#
# COMPACT_ATOMS: atom_id res chain seq x y z
N MET A 1 -15.17 -26.81 -20.00
CA MET A 1 -15.77 -25.58 -19.45
C MET A 1 -15.12 -25.33 -18.10
N ALA A 2 -14.64 -24.12 -17.82
CA ALA A 2 -14.22 -23.80 -16.45
C ALA A 2 -15.46 -23.83 -15.56
N SER A 3 -15.40 -24.51 -14.41
CA SER A 3 -16.46 -24.47 -13.40
C SER A 3 -16.56 -23.05 -12.82
N ALA A 4 -17.76 -22.63 -12.41
CA ALA A 4 -17.93 -21.41 -11.65
C ALA A 4 -17.15 -21.52 -10.32
N LEU A 5 -16.58 -20.40 -9.88
CA LEU A 5 -15.95 -20.31 -8.55
C LEU A 5 -17.01 -20.53 -7.47
N SER A 6 -16.59 -21.17 -6.37
CA SER A 6 -17.35 -21.14 -5.12
C SER A 6 -17.42 -19.71 -4.57
N GLN A 7 -18.36 -19.46 -3.64
CA GLN A 7 -18.49 -18.15 -3.01
C GLN A 7 -17.18 -17.71 -2.30
N GLU A 8 -16.46 -18.64 -1.69
CA GLU A 8 -15.23 -18.34 -0.97
C GLU A 8 -14.06 -17.98 -1.90
N GLU A 9 -13.99 -18.63 -3.07
CA GLU A 9 -13.03 -18.29 -4.12
C GLU A 9 -13.36 -16.93 -4.75
N ASP A 10 -14.65 -16.63 -4.98
CA ASP A 10 -15.08 -15.31 -5.44
C ASP A 10 -14.70 -14.20 -4.43
N ASN A 11 -14.97 -14.44 -3.15
CA ASN A 11 -14.59 -13.53 -2.08
C ASN A 11 -13.07 -13.26 -2.05
N TYR A 12 -12.26 -14.31 -2.20
CA TYR A 12 -10.81 -14.18 -2.30
C TYR A 12 -10.40 -13.29 -3.48
N VAL A 13 -10.95 -13.53 -4.67
CA VAL A 13 -10.65 -12.75 -5.88
C VAL A 13 -11.01 -11.28 -5.68
N ARG A 14 -12.17 -11.00 -5.08
CA ARG A 14 -12.65 -9.63 -4.82
C ARG A 14 -11.75 -8.88 -3.83
N VAL A 15 -11.39 -9.51 -2.71
CA VAL A 15 -10.49 -8.91 -1.71
C VAL A 15 -9.09 -8.74 -2.27
N SER A 16 -8.58 -9.72 -3.03
CA SER A 16 -7.31 -9.60 -3.73
C SER A 16 -7.30 -8.38 -4.66
N LEU A 17 -8.34 -8.22 -5.49
CA LEU A 17 -8.45 -7.10 -6.42
C LEU A 17 -8.51 -5.76 -5.67
N LEU A 18 -9.28 -5.68 -4.58
CA LEU A 18 -9.36 -4.50 -3.73
C LEU A 18 -7.96 -4.11 -3.23
N LEU A 19 -7.24 -5.05 -2.61
CA LEU A 19 -5.96 -4.81 -1.95
C LEU A 19 -4.78 -4.59 -2.91
N THR A 20 -4.76 -5.28 -4.06
CA THR A 20 -3.62 -5.25 -5.00
C THR A 20 -3.86 -4.35 -6.21
N GLY A 21 -5.12 -4.13 -6.59
CA GLY A 21 -5.48 -3.35 -7.77
C GLY A 21 -5.99 -1.94 -7.45
N ILE A 22 -6.75 -1.78 -6.36
CA ILE A 22 -7.47 -0.55 -6.04
C ILE A 22 -6.77 0.24 -4.93
N SER A 23 -6.53 -0.36 -3.76
CA SER A 23 -5.87 0.27 -2.61
C SER A 23 -4.52 0.92 -2.92
N PRO A 24 -3.65 0.39 -3.82
CA PRO A 24 -2.41 1.08 -4.19
C PRO A 24 -2.63 2.43 -4.87
N ARG A 25 -3.78 2.63 -5.52
CA ARG A 25 -4.13 3.92 -6.14
C ARG A 25 -4.40 4.96 -5.06
N ALA A 26 -5.18 4.60 -4.03
CA ALA A 26 -5.46 5.47 -2.89
C ALA A 26 -4.15 5.86 -2.19
N ALA A 27 -3.34 4.86 -1.84
CA ALA A 27 -2.06 5.07 -1.17
C ALA A 27 -1.11 5.96 -2.00
N ARG A 28 -1.16 5.85 -3.33
CA ARG A 28 -0.38 6.71 -4.22
C ARG A 28 -0.82 8.17 -4.15
N VAL A 29 -2.11 8.47 -3.99
CA VAL A 29 -2.56 9.86 -3.84
C VAL A 29 -1.95 10.50 -2.59
N LEU A 30 -1.97 9.78 -1.46
CA LEU A 30 -1.28 10.23 -0.25
C LEU A 30 0.24 10.35 -0.45
N PHE A 31 0.85 9.40 -1.17
CA PHE A 31 2.27 9.46 -1.49
C PHE A 31 2.63 10.69 -2.34
N ASP A 32 1.87 10.96 -3.40
CA ASP A 32 2.10 12.07 -4.32
C ASP A 32 1.85 13.43 -3.64
N HIS A 33 1.02 13.48 -2.59
CA HIS A 33 0.89 14.65 -1.72
C HIS A 33 2.16 14.92 -0.90
N GLU A 34 2.78 13.88 -0.33
CA GLU A 34 4.03 14.00 0.44
C GLU A 34 5.26 14.16 -0.46
N PHE A 35 5.22 13.57 -1.67
CA PHE A 35 6.30 13.54 -2.65
C PHE A 35 5.74 13.88 -4.03
N ALA A 36 5.56 15.18 -4.30
CA ALA A 36 5.06 15.66 -5.58
C ALA A 36 5.78 14.99 -6.77
N PRO A 37 5.05 14.38 -7.75
CA PRO A 37 5.67 13.63 -8.85
C PRO A 37 6.70 14.43 -9.64
N SER A 38 6.48 15.73 -9.83
CA SER A 38 7.40 16.64 -10.52
C SER A 38 8.75 16.82 -9.79
N CYS A 39 8.78 16.58 -8.48
CA CYS A 39 9.94 16.75 -7.61
C CYS A 39 10.43 15.41 -7.03
N LEU A 40 9.86 14.28 -7.47
CA LEU A 40 10.11 12.97 -6.85
C LEU A 40 11.60 12.60 -6.86
N ASP A 41 12.27 12.75 -8.01
CA ASP A 41 13.71 12.47 -8.16
C ASP A 41 14.56 13.31 -7.19
N ALA A 42 14.28 14.62 -7.09
CA ALA A 42 14.98 15.50 -6.16
C ALA A 42 14.73 15.12 -4.69
N SER A 43 13.49 14.78 -4.34
CA SER A 43 13.11 14.34 -2.99
C SER A 43 13.80 13.01 -2.60
N LEU A 44 13.84 12.04 -3.51
CA LEU A 44 14.55 10.76 -3.28
C LEU A 44 16.06 10.97 -3.15
N LYS A 45 16.67 11.83 -3.98
CA LYS A 45 18.08 12.20 -3.88
C LYS A 45 18.42 12.89 -2.55
N LYS A 46 17.53 13.73 -2.03
CA LYS A 46 17.69 14.38 -0.71
C LYS A 46 17.74 13.35 0.42
N GLU A 47 16.95 12.28 0.32
CA GLU A 47 16.86 11.21 1.31
C GLU A 47 17.78 10.01 1.01
N TYR A 48 18.72 10.15 0.08
CA TYR A 48 19.56 9.06 -0.45
C TYR A 48 20.22 8.21 0.63
N ASN A 49 20.78 8.85 1.67
CA ASN A 49 21.47 8.13 2.74
C ASN A 49 20.52 7.24 3.55
N LYS A 50 19.31 7.73 3.86
CA LYS A 50 18.28 6.92 4.56
C LYS A 50 17.85 5.74 3.70
N LEU A 51 17.58 6.00 2.41
CA LEU A 51 17.21 4.97 1.44
C LEU A 51 18.30 3.90 1.31
N ARG A 52 19.57 4.30 1.24
CA ARG A 52 20.71 3.39 1.17
C ARG A 52 20.82 2.51 2.43
N GLU A 53 20.54 3.05 3.61
CA GLU A 53 20.49 2.24 4.84
C GLU A 53 19.32 1.23 4.83
N LEU A 54 18.15 1.61 4.30
CA LEU A 54 17.02 0.68 4.11
C LEU A 54 17.36 -0.43 3.12
N GLN A 55 18.11 -0.12 2.04
CA GLN A 55 18.59 -1.10 1.08
C GLN A 55 19.58 -2.09 1.73
N LYS A 56 20.56 -1.59 2.50
CA LYS A 56 21.52 -2.43 3.23
C LYS A 56 20.83 -3.38 4.22
N LYS A 57 19.77 -2.90 4.88
CA LYS A 57 18.93 -3.70 5.78
C LYS A 57 17.98 -4.65 5.06
N LYS A 58 17.99 -4.70 3.73
CA LYS A 58 17.09 -5.49 2.87
C LYS A 58 15.60 -5.17 3.07
N ILE A 59 15.29 -3.98 3.59
CA ILE A 59 13.92 -3.46 3.65
C ILE A 59 13.48 -3.04 2.25
N ILE A 60 14.40 -2.41 1.49
CA ILE A 60 14.25 -2.15 0.05
C ILE A 60 15.09 -3.19 -0.69
N ASN A 61 14.45 -3.98 -1.56
CA ASN A 61 15.17 -4.95 -2.39
C ASN A 61 15.74 -4.29 -3.66
N GLN A 62 16.57 -5.03 -4.42
CA GLN A 62 17.23 -4.47 -5.62
C GLN A 62 16.24 -4.01 -6.69
N SER A 63 15.12 -4.72 -6.88
CA SER A 63 14.09 -4.34 -7.86
C SER A 63 13.46 -3.00 -7.47
N GLN A 64 13.09 -2.84 -6.21
CA GLN A 64 12.55 -1.59 -5.68
C GLN A 64 13.59 -0.46 -5.76
N TRP A 65 14.86 -0.75 -5.45
CA TRP A 65 15.95 0.22 -5.58
C TRP A 65 16.08 0.77 -7.00
N ASN A 66 15.97 -0.10 -8.01
CA ASN A 66 16.04 0.29 -9.42
C ASN A 66 14.84 1.16 -9.85
N LEU A 67 13.71 1.10 -9.15
CA LEU A 67 12.58 2.02 -9.36
C LEU A 67 12.83 3.40 -8.73
N LEU A 68 13.52 3.46 -7.59
CA LEU A 68 13.86 4.72 -6.91
C LEU A 68 15.01 5.47 -7.59
N PHE A 69 16.00 4.73 -8.08
CA PHE A 69 17.19 5.24 -8.75
C PHE A 69 17.40 4.51 -10.08
N PRO A 70 16.54 4.78 -11.08
CA PRO A 70 16.64 4.15 -12.38
C PRO A 70 17.90 4.62 -13.13
N ARG A 71 18.23 3.90 -14.21
CA ARG A 71 19.39 4.21 -15.02
C ARG A 71 19.06 5.41 -15.92
N PHE A 72 19.96 6.38 -16.01
CA PHE A 72 19.83 7.50 -16.94
C PHE A 72 19.56 6.99 -18.37
N PRO A 73 18.61 7.59 -19.13
CA PRO A 73 17.92 8.87 -18.89
C PRO A 73 16.62 8.79 -18.08
N ASP A 74 16.25 7.61 -17.58
CA ASP A 74 14.98 7.43 -16.88
C ASP A 74 14.96 8.15 -15.52
N VAL A 75 13.74 8.49 -15.08
CA VAL A 75 13.46 9.12 -13.78
C VAL A 75 12.44 8.30 -13.01
N PRO A 76 12.46 8.33 -11.67
CA PRO A 76 11.48 7.60 -10.86
C PRO A 76 10.05 8.10 -11.14
N ASP A 77 9.11 7.16 -11.23
CA ASP A 77 7.68 7.43 -11.39
C ASP A 77 6.90 6.66 -10.32
N SER A 78 6.17 7.38 -9.46
CA SER A 78 5.37 6.80 -8.37
C SER A 78 4.29 5.83 -8.87
N LYS A 79 3.89 5.91 -10.15
CA LYS A 79 2.99 4.95 -10.80
C LYS A 79 3.57 3.54 -10.88
N THR A 80 4.89 3.42 -10.92
CA THR A 80 5.59 2.13 -10.95
C THR A 80 5.74 1.49 -9.57
N PHE A 81 5.47 2.23 -8.49
CA PHE A 81 5.66 1.74 -7.13
C PHE A 81 4.47 0.87 -6.71
N ASP A 82 4.78 -0.31 -6.20
CA ASP A 82 3.80 -1.15 -5.51
C ASP A 82 3.48 -0.59 -4.11
N ILE A 83 2.41 -1.11 -3.50
CA ILE A 83 1.99 -0.66 -2.17
C ILE A 83 3.03 -0.99 -1.08
N THR A 84 3.89 -2.01 -1.27
CA THR A 84 4.99 -2.27 -0.31
C THR A 84 5.97 -1.11 -0.31
N LEU A 85 6.41 -0.69 -1.49
CA LEU A 85 7.39 0.37 -1.66
C LEU A 85 6.81 1.71 -1.18
N ILE A 86 5.58 2.05 -1.56
CA ILE A 86 4.88 3.25 -1.06
C ILE A 86 4.87 3.27 0.47
N MET A 87 4.48 2.17 1.12
CA MET A 87 4.46 2.05 2.58
C MET A 87 5.84 2.23 3.21
N ILE A 88 6.88 1.64 2.62
CA ILE A 88 8.26 1.78 3.09
C ILE A 88 8.70 3.24 3.01
N LEU A 89 8.42 3.94 1.91
CA LEU A 89 8.82 5.33 1.73
C LEU A 89 8.08 6.25 2.71
N LEU A 90 6.75 6.14 2.80
CA LEU A 90 5.95 6.94 3.72
C LEU A 90 6.41 6.76 5.17
N ARG A 91 6.52 5.52 5.66
CA ARG A 91 6.86 5.28 7.08
C ARG A 91 8.28 5.73 7.47
N ASN A 92 9.22 5.80 6.52
CA ASN A 92 10.63 6.07 6.82
C ASN A 92 11.11 7.47 6.42
N LEU A 93 10.43 8.13 5.48
CA LEU A 93 10.89 9.38 4.91
C LEU A 93 10.00 10.58 5.27
N THR A 94 8.73 10.37 5.62
CA THR A 94 7.82 11.45 6.02
C THR A 94 7.76 11.59 7.54
N LYS A 95 7.06 12.63 8.00
CA LYS A 95 6.75 12.86 9.42
C LYS A 95 5.30 12.49 9.75
N LEU A 96 4.67 11.68 8.91
CA LEU A 96 3.29 11.25 9.14
C LEU A 96 3.18 10.47 10.46
N THR A 97 2.22 10.85 11.29
CA THR A 97 1.99 10.19 12.58
C THR A 97 1.53 8.76 12.35
N PRO A 98 2.24 7.74 12.86
CA PRO A 98 1.81 6.36 12.72
C PRO A 98 0.51 6.13 13.51
N PRO A 99 -0.25 5.07 13.17
CA PRO A 99 -1.34 4.60 14.02
C PRO A 99 -0.84 4.25 15.41
N HIS A 100 -1.72 4.18 16.41
CA HIS A 100 -1.35 3.93 17.80
C HIS A 100 -0.54 2.62 17.96
N GLY A 101 -0.91 1.57 17.21
CA GLY A 101 -0.19 0.28 17.18
C GLY A 101 0.99 0.21 16.20
N GLY A 102 1.29 1.29 15.48
CA GLY A 102 2.20 1.31 14.35
C GLY A 102 1.63 0.66 13.08
N TYR A 103 2.42 0.66 12.01
CA TYR A 103 2.01 0.13 10.69
C TYR A 103 1.96 -1.39 10.60
N ASP A 104 2.38 -2.11 11.65
CA ASP A 104 2.52 -3.57 11.67
C ASP A 104 1.38 -4.26 12.45
N ARG A 105 0.39 -3.50 12.94
CA ARG A 105 -0.80 -4.00 13.62
C ARG A 105 -2.07 -3.46 12.96
N LEU A 106 -3.17 -4.22 13.05
CA LEU A 106 -4.48 -3.74 12.59
C LEU A 106 -4.92 -2.58 13.50
N PRO A 107 -5.17 -1.38 12.95
CA PRO A 107 -5.71 -0.26 13.72
C PRO A 107 -7.13 -0.52 14.20
N SER A 108 -7.53 0.13 15.28
CA SER A 108 -8.93 0.10 15.75
C SER A 108 -9.87 0.81 14.76
N SER A 109 -11.16 0.48 14.76
CA SER A 109 -12.15 1.12 13.88
C SER A 109 -12.25 2.65 14.06
N ASN A 110 -11.87 3.16 15.23
CA ASN A 110 -11.93 4.60 15.54
C ASN A 110 -10.74 5.40 14.98
N GLU A 111 -9.68 4.73 14.50
CA GLU A 111 -8.50 5.38 13.91
C GLU A 111 -8.72 5.69 12.43
N THR A 112 -9.32 6.83 12.11
CA THR A 112 -9.75 7.19 10.73
C THR A 112 -8.72 8.01 9.95
N THR A 113 -7.44 7.98 10.35
CA THR A 113 -6.39 8.73 9.65
C THR A 113 -5.91 8.01 8.39
N PRO A 114 -5.37 8.73 7.38
CA PRO A 114 -4.78 8.08 6.21
C PRO A 114 -3.65 7.09 6.54
N THR A 115 -2.87 7.35 7.61
CA THR A 115 -1.84 6.39 8.06
C THR A 115 -2.42 5.12 8.66
N SER A 116 -3.60 5.19 9.26
CA SER A 116 -4.34 4.04 9.80
C SER A 116 -4.93 3.21 8.66
N ASP A 117 -5.49 3.87 7.66
CA ASP A 117 -6.00 3.23 6.46
C ASP A 117 -4.91 2.47 5.69
N LEU A 118 -3.73 3.06 5.56
CA LEU A 118 -2.53 2.39 5.03
C LEU A 118 -2.14 1.14 5.83
N ALA A 119 -2.21 1.21 7.16
CA ALA A 119 -1.93 0.06 8.01
C ALA A 119 -3.00 -1.04 7.87
N ARG A 120 -4.28 -0.70 7.69
CA ARG A 120 -5.36 -1.66 7.38
C ARG A 120 -5.10 -2.38 6.06
N ILE A 121 -4.81 -1.64 4.99
CA ILE A 121 -4.48 -2.21 3.67
C ILE A 121 -3.30 -3.20 3.79
N LYS A 122 -2.24 -2.78 4.48
CA LYS A 122 -1.06 -3.64 4.70
C LYS A 122 -1.41 -4.89 5.50
N TYR A 123 -2.21 -4.75 6.57
CA TYR A 123 -2.63 -5.89 7.40
C TYR A 123 -3.40 -6.92 6.58
N TYR A 124 -4.44 -6.51 5.86
CA TYR A 124 -5.27 -7.43 5.08
C TYR A 124 -4.53 -8.03 3.89
N ARG A 125 -3.61 -7.29 3.26
CA ARG A 125 -2.76 -7.86 2.21
C ARG A 125 -1.80 -8.92 2.75
N ASN A 126 -1.23 -8.71 3.94
CA ASN A 126 -0.40 -9.73 4.59
C ASN A 126 -1.23 -10.94 5.02
N PHE A 127 -2.43 -10.72 5.57
CA PHE A 127 -3.37 -11.78 5.89
C PHE A 127 -3.69 -12.64 4.66
N LEU A 128 -4.05 -12.01 3.55
CA LEU A 128 -4.38 -12.70 2.30
C LEU A 128 -3.19 -13.50 1.73
N ALA A 129 -1.97 -12.98 1.86
CA ALA A 129 -0.76 -13.65 1.40
C ALA A 129 -0.40 -14.91 2.23
N HIS A 130 -0.94 -15.03 3.43
CA HIS A 130 -0.78 -16.20 4.30
C HIS A 130 -1.96 -17.18 4.22
N LEU A 131 -2.97 -16.92 3.38
CA LEU A 131 -4.02 -17.88 3.09
C LEU A 131 -3.55 -18.88 2.04
N ASP A 132 -3.49 -20.15 2.41
CA ASP A 132 -2.96 -21.21 1.55
C ASP A 132 -3.97 -21.70 0.50
N GLU A 133 -5.27 -21.45 0.69
CA GLU A 133 -6.34 -22.11 -0.08
C GLU A 133 -6.99 -21.23 -1.16
N GLY A 134 -6.60 -19.97 -1.30
CA GLY A 134 -7.24 -19.07 -2.28
C GLY A 134 -8.73 -18.85 -2.00
N LYS A 135 -9.16 -19.00 -0.75
CA LYS A 135 -10.55 -18.95 -0.29
C LYS A 135 -10.68 -18.00 0.90
N VAL A 136 -11.78 -17.27 0.95
CA VAL A 136 -12.13 -16.38 2.06
C VAL A 136 -13.60 -16.60 2.42
N ASP A 137 -13.86 -17.03 3.66
CA ASP A 137 -15.22 -17.18 4.17
C ASP A 137 -15.96 -15.83 4.20
N ASN A 138 -17.29 -15.87 4.26
CA ASN A 138 -18.10 -14.66 4.16
C ASN A 138 -17.86 -13.67 5.31
N THR A 139 -17.59 -14.14 6.52
CA THR A 139 -17.35 -13.29 7.69
C THR A 139 -16.04 -12.54 7.55
N THR A 140 -14.97 -13.24 7.16
CA THR A 140 -13.66 -12.63 6.89
C THR A 140 -13.74 -11.68 5.70
N PHE A 141 -14.48 -12.05 4.64
CA PHE A 141 -14.71 -11.20 3.48
C PHE A 141 -15.35 -9.88 3.87
N THR A 142 -16.52 -9.91 4.53
CA THR A 142 -17.23 -8.69 4.94
C THR A 142 -16.37 -7.82 5.84
N THR A 143 -15.70 -8.43 6.83
CA THR A 143 -14.81 -7.69 7.74
C THR A 143 -13.67 -6.99 7.00
N ALA A 144 -12.99 -7.71 6.09
CA ALA A 144 -11.88 -7.14 5.31
C ALA A 144 -12.37 -6.07 4.33
N TRP A 145 -13.50 -6.32 3.68
CA TRP A 145 -14.11 -5.39 2.74
C TRP A 145 -14.44 -4.07 3.41
N ASP A 146 -15.23 -4.10 4.48
CA ASP A 146 -15.69 -2.90 5.18
C ASP A 146 -14.50 -2.10 5.73
N ASN A 147 -13.55 -2.77 6.41
CA ASN A 147 -12.36 -2.12 6.93
C ASN A 147 -11.44 -1.51 5.86
N VAL A 148 -11.55 -1.90 4.60
CA VAL A 148 -10.71 -1.38 3.50
C VAL A 148 -11.48 -0.42 2.61
N THR A 149 -12.80 -0.54 2.48
CA THR A 149 -13.62 0.37 1.66
C THR A 149 -14.14 1.57 2.42
N GLU A 150 -14.36 1.46 3.73
CA GLU A 150 -14.80 2.58 4.59
C GLU A 150 -13.64 3.51 5.01
N VAL A 151 -12.46 3.30 4.45
CA VAL A 151 -11.28 4.10 4.78
C VAL A 151 -11.31 5.46 4.07
N SER A 152 -10.98 6.53 4.81
CA SER A 152 -10.92 7.92 4.33
C SER A 152 -10.03 8.11 3.10
N LEU A 153 -9.04 7.24 2.93
CA LEU A 153 -8.15 7.22 1.76
C LEU A 153 -8.88 7.01 0.41
N PHE A 154 -10.08 6.42 0.40
CA PHE A 154 -10.90 6.35 -0.81
C PHE A 154 -11.69 7.64 -1.07
N GLU A 155 -11.99 8.44 -0.05
CA GLU A 155 -12.64 9.76 -0.22
C GLU A 155 -11.70 10.73 -0.96
N ILE A 156 -10.38 10.64 -0.72
CA ILE A 156 -9.36 11.43 -1.44
C ILE A 156 -9.38 11.15 -2.96
N ILE A 157 -9.74 9.93 -3.38
CA ILE A 157 -9.90 9.58 -4.80
C ILE A 157 -11.12 10.29 -5.42
N TYR A 158 -12.16 10.56 -4.65
CA TYR A 158 -13.42 11.13 -5.16
C TYR A 158 -13.51 12.66 -5.02
N ASP A 159 -12.76 13.27 -4.12
CA ASP A 159 -12.69 14.75 -3.94
C ASP A 159 -11.76 15.46 -4.94
N THR A 160 -11.11 14.72 -5.85
CA THR A 160 -10.24 15.26 -6.90
C THR A 160 -10.90 15.35 -8.28
N LYS A 161 -12.24 15.40 -8.34
CA LYS A 161 -13.02 15.67 -9.56
C LYS A 161 -13.69 17.03 -9.55
#